data_AF-A0A136N5M1-F1
#
_entry.id   AF-A0A136N5M1-F1
#
_cell.length_a   1.000
_cell.length_b   1.000
_cell.length_c   1.000
_cell.angle_alpha   90.00
_cell.angle_beta   90.00
_cell.angle_gamma   90.00
#
_symmetry.space_group_name_H-M   'P 1'
#
loop_
_entity.id
_entity.type
_entity.pdbx_description
1 polymer ?
#
loop_
_entity_poly.entity_id
_entity_poly.type
_entity_poly.pdbx_seq_one_letter_code
_entity_poly.pdbx_strand_id
1 'polypeptide(L)'
;MTFNFEIANRYTSTDYLDDVSTTYVGKDKFENQIPSPYPSPASQLQDRSIEVTNTPIGVNGRQRGTSTTKDHYLLIQVGVSLRIPTYKCPENLK
;
A
#
# COMPACT_ATOMS: atom_id res chain seq x y z
N MET A 1 25.25 -3.37 20.90
CA MET A 1 24.76 -3.19 19.53
C MET A 1 24.27 -4.54 19.06
N THR A 2 23.08 -4.60 18.48
CA THR A 2 22.44 -5.84 18.04
C THR A 2 21.94 -5.65 16.62
N PHE A 3 22.06 -6.68 15.78
CA PHE A 3 21.54 -6.69 14.43
C PHE A 3 20.33 -7.63 14.37
N ASN A 4 19.28 -7.22 13.66
CA ASN A 4 18.13 -8.05 13.38
C ASN A 4 17.94 -8.20 11.88
N PHE A 5 17.52 -9.40 11.48
CA PHE A 5 17.15 -9.72 10.12
C PHE A 5 15.88 -10.56 10.17
N GLU A 6 14.88 -10.19 9.38
CA GLU A 6 13.60 -10.87 9.32
C GLU A 6 13.17 -11.02 7.87
N ILE A 7 12.71 -12.22 7.52
CA ILE A 7 12.00 -12.50 6.28
C ILE A 7 10.62 -13.02 6.67
N ALA A 8 9.58 -12.36 6.17
CA ALA A 8 8.20 -12.78 6.37
C ALA A 8 7.51 -12.91 5.02
N ASN A 9 7.03 -14.11 4.71
CA ASN A 9 6.11 -14.34 3.61
C ASN A 9 4.69 -14.36 4.17
N ARG A 10 3.77 -13.60 3.56
CA ARG A 10 2.37 -13.56 3.97
C ARG A 10 1.47 -13.86 2.79
N TYR A 11 0.62 -14.87 2.99
CA TYR A 11 -0.46 -15.21 2.08
C TYR A 11 -1.74 -14.53 2.58
N THR A 12 -2.34 -13.67 1.77
CA THR A 12 -3.49 -12.85 2.21
C THR A 12 -4.79 -13.65 2.24
N SER A 13 -4.86 -14.77 1.48
CA SER A 13 -6.10 -15.49 1.19
C SER A 13 -7.18 -14.63 0.52
N THR A 14 -6.80 -13.44 0.04
CA THR A 14 -7.65 -12.47 -0.67
C THR A 14 -6.99 -12.10 -2.00
N ASP A 15 -7.68 -11.32 -2.81
CA ASP A 15 -7.22 -10.92 -4.15
C ASP A 15 -7.61 -9.44 -4.38
N TYR A 16 -7.12 -8.61 -3.45
CA TYR A 16 -7.48 -7.20 -3.24
C TYR A 16 -6.28 -6.29 -2.91
N LEU A 17 -5.06 -6.84 -2.83
CA LEU A 17 -3.87 -6.09 -2.41
C LEU A 17 -3.25 -5.27 -3.56
N ASP A 18 -3.20 -5.81 -4.78
CA ASP A 18 -2.63 -5.14 -5.97
C ASP A 18 -3.67 -4.90 -7.07
N ASP A 19 -4.61 -5.82 -7.28
CA ASP A 19 -5.75 -5.65 -8.16
C ASP A 19 -7.08 -6.03 -7.50
N VAL A 20 -8.18 -5.91 -8.23
CA VAL A 20 -9.47 -6.48 -7.79
C VAL A 20 -9.74 -7.65 -8.73
N SER A 21 -10.07 -8.83 -8.19
CA SER A 21 -10.41 -10.06 -8.93
C SER A 21 -11.59 -9.97 -9.90
N THR A 22 -12.17 -8.79 -10.03
CA THR A 22 -13.46 -8.55 -10.64
C THR A 22 -13.27 -7.58 -11.81
N THR A 23 -14.21 -6.66 -11.94
CA THR A 23 -14.30 -5.75 -13.07
C THR A 23 -14.21 -4.31 -12.58
N TYR A 24 -13.86 -3.39 -13.47
CA TYR A 24 -14.01 -1.98 -13.17
C TYR A 24 -15.48 -1.66 -12.82
N VAL A 25 -15.67 -0.99 -11.69
CA VAL A 25 -17.00 -0.66 -11.14
C VAL A 25 -17.69 0.48 -11.91
N GLY A 26 -16.90 1.29 -12.62
CA GLY A 26 -17.37 2.44 -13.40
C GLY A 26 -17.18 3.76 -12.66
N LYS A 27 -16.68 4.78 -13.37
CA LYS A 27 -16.41 6.12 -12.81
C LYS A 27 -17.67 6.81 -12.27
N ASP A 28 -18.84 6.45 -12.79
CA ASP A 28 -20.14 6.96 -12.34
C ASP A 28 -20.50 6.56 -10.90
N LYS A 29 -19.83 5.55 -10.33
CA LYS A 29 -20.04 5.10 -8.94
C LYS A 29 -19.26 5.91 -7.90
N PHE A 30 -18.42 6.84 -8.34
CA PHE A 30 -17.67 7.71 -7.46
C PHE A 30 -18.31 9.09 -7.47
N GLU A 31 -18.80 9.52 -6.32
CA GLU A 31 -19.32 10.87 -6.16
C GLU A 31 -18.21 11.90 -6.40
N ASN A 32 -18.55 12.99 -7.09
CA ASN A 32 -17.66 14.14 -7.20
C ASN A 32 -17.60 14.85 -5.86
N GLN A 33 -16.42 15.33 -5.46
CA GLN A 33 -16.31 16.12 -4.24
C GLN A 33 -17.00 17.48 -4.44
N ILE A 34 -18.14 17.71 -3.81
CA ILE A 34 -18.76 19.05 -3.76
C ILE A 34 -18.13 19.81 -2.60
N PRO A 35 -17.69 21.09 -2.75
CA PRO A 35 -17.86 22.01 -3.89
C PRO A 35 -16.68 22.05 -4.88
N SER A 36 -15.82 21.03 -4.87
CA SER A 36 -14.65 20.99 -5.74
C SER A 36 -15.06 20.76 -7.21
N PRO A 37 -14.50 21.52 -8.16
CA PRO A 37 -14.68 21.22 -9.59
C PRO A 37 -13.86 19.99 -10.03
N TYR A 38 -13.04 19.41 -9.14
CA TYR A 38 -12.16 18.30 -9.47
C TYR A 38 -12.82 16.94 -9.21
N PRO A 39 -12.50 15.90 -10.02
CA PRO A 39 -12.93 14.53 -9.75
C PRO A 39 -12.46 14.08 -8.37
N SER A 40 -13.25 13.23 -7.70
CA SER A 40 -12.81 12.68 -6.41
C SER A 40 -11.55 11.82 -6.58
N PRO A 41 -10.64 11.80 -5.59
CA PRO A 41 -9.44 10.96 -5.65
C PRO A 41 -9.77 9.49 -5.91
N ALA A 42 -10.86 8.98 -5.33
CA ALA A 42 -11.31 7.61 -5.55
C ALA A 42 -11.68 7.35 -7.03
N SER A 43 -12.34 8.29 -7.71
CA SER A 43 -12.66 8.19 -9.14
C SER A 43 -11.42 8.13 -10.04
N GLN A 44 -10.32 8.76 -9.61
CA GLN A 44 -9.04 8.77 -10.31
C GLN A 44 -8.22 7.50 -10.00
N LEU A 45 -8.19 7.06 -8.75
CA LEU A 45 -7.44 5.89 -8.31
C LEU A 45 -8.04 4.56 -8.80
N GLN A 46 -9.35 4.53 -9.09
CA GLN A 46 -10.01 3.42 -9.78
C GLN A 46 -9.26 3.01 -11.06
N ASP A 47 -8.84 4.01 -11.87
CA ASP A 47 -8.19 3.82 -13.16
C ASP A 47 -7.03 4.80 -13.32
N ARG A 48 -5.83 4.32 -13.00
CA ARG A 48 -4.57 5.07 -13.13
C ARG A 48 -3.94 4.99 -14.52
N SER A 49 -4.62 4.41 -15.52
CA SER A 49 -4.08 4.32 -16.87
C SER A 49 -3.80 5.68 -17.52
N ILE A 50 -4.46 6.74 -17.04
CA ILE A 50 -4.24 8.10 -17.53
C ILE A 50 -2.82 8.63 -17.27
N GLU A 51 -2.08 8.00 -16.36
CA GLU A 51 -0.66 8.31 -16.12
C GLU A 51 0.26 7.83 -17.25
N VAL A 52 -0.21 6.88 -18.07
CA VAL A 52 0.59 6.23 -19.12
C VAL A 52 -0.02 6.43 -20.52
N THR A 53 -1.34 6.60 -20.62
CA THR A 53 -2.06 6.76 -21.88
C THR A 53 -3.18 7.80 -21.77
N ASN A 54 -3.47 8.53 -22.84
CA ASN A 54 -4.58 9.49 -22.87
C ASN A 54 -5.96 8.80 -22.92
N THR A 55 -6.02 7.50 -23.19
CA THR A 55 -7.27 6.74 -23.31
C THR A 55 -7.47 5.87 -22.07
N PRO A 56 -8.51 6.11 -21.25
CA PRO A 56 -8.81 5.29 -20.08
C PRO A 56 -9.06 3.84 -20.45
N ILE A 57 -8.45 2.90 -19.73
CA ILE A 57 -8.69 1.46 -19.92
C ILE A 57 -9.81 0.93 -19.02
N GLY A 58 -10.12 1.65 -17.94
CA GLY A 58 -11.07 1.29 -16.88
C GLY A 58 -12.53 1.42 -17.27
N VAL A 59 -12.93 0.65 -18.28
CA VAL A 59 -14.31 0.56 -18.76
C VAL A 59 -15.14 -0.31 -17.82
N ASN A 60 -16.32 0.16 -17.42
CA ASN A 60 -17.23 -0.59 -16.55
C ASN A 60 -17.44 -2.03 -17.08
N GLY A 61 -17.29 -3.02 -16.21
CA GLY A 61 -17.46 -4.44 -16.55
C GLY A 61 -16.25 -5.08 -17.23
N ARG A 62 -15.21 -4.31 -17.60
CA ARG A 62 -13.95 -4.87 -18.10
C ARG A 62 -13.18 -5.53 -16.96
N GLN A 63 -12.55 -6.67 -17.24
CA GLN A 63 -11.68 -7.36 -16.28
C GLN A 63 -10.53 -6.45 -15.83
N ARG A 64 -10.37 -6.29 -14.51
CA ARG A 64 -9.30 -5.47 -13.89
C ARG A 64 -8.20 -6.32 -13.27
N GLY A 65 -8.55 -7.49 -12.74
CA GLY A 65 -7.62 -8.42 -12.10
C GLY A 65 -7.90 -9.88 -12.44
N THR A 66 -7.13 -10.78 -11.83
CA THR A 66 -7.18 -12.22 -12.11
C THR A 66 -7.41 -13.05 -10.86
N SER A 67 -8.55 -13.73 -10.77
CA SER A 67 -8.94 -14.52 -9.60
C SER A 67 -8.24 -15.88 -9.47
N THR A 68 -7.37 -16.22 -10.42
CA THR A 68 -6.68 -17.52 -10.50
C THR A 68 -5.63 -17.71 -9.40
N THR A 69 -5.08 -16.61 -8.89
CA THR A 69 -4.08 -16.58 -7.82
C THR A 69 -4.61 -15.68 -6.70
N LYS A 70 -4.13 -15.87 -5.48
CA LYS A 70 -4.40 -14.96 -4.36
C LYS A 70 -3.14 -14.19 -4.04
N ASP A 71 -3.31 -13.00 -3.47
CA ASP A 71 -2.19 -12.13 -3.21
C ASP A 71 -1.25 -12.75 -2.17
N HIS A 72 0.03 -12.54 -2.42
CA HIS A 72 1.08 -12.85 -1.48
C HIS A 72 2.12 -11.75 -1.55
N TYR A 73 2.78 -11.48 -0.43
CA TYR A 73 3.86 -10.51 -0.40
C TYR A 73 4.98 -10.98 0.51
N LEU A 74 6.19 -10.57 0.14
CA LEU A 74 7.42 -10.85 0.85
C LEU A 74 7.92 -9.57 1.50
N LEU A 75 8.13 -9.63 2.82
CA LEU A 75 8.79 -8.58 3.59
C LEU A 75 10.19 -9.04 3.95
N ILE A 76 11.17 -8.17 3.70
CA ILE A 76 12.56 -8.35 4.14
C ILE A 76 12.90 -7.13 4.99
N GLN A 77 13.27 -7.36 6.25
CA GLN A 77 13.60 -6.32 7.19
C GLN A 77 15.00 -6.54 7.75
N VAL A 78 15.76 -5.45 7.83
CA VAL A 78 17.08 -5.40 8.48
C VAL A 78 17.02 -4.29 9.52
N GLY A 79 17.57 -4.52 10.70
CA GLY A 79 17.64 -3.49 11.72
C GLY A 79 18.91 -3.56 12.56
N VAL A 80 19.18 -2.42 13.21
CA VAL A 80 20.32 -2.22 14.10
C VAL A 80 19.79 -1.58 15.38
N SER A 81 20.09 -2.18 16.52
CA SER A 81 19.75 -1.67 17.84
C SER A 81 21.00 -1.25 18.59
N LEU A 82 21.02 0.01 19.03
CA LEU A 82 22.10 0.61 19.79
C LEU A 82 21.62 0.87 21.22
N ARG A 83 22.42 0.44 22.19
CA ARG A 83 22.26 0.85 23.58
C ARG A 83 23.27 1.95 23.86
N ILE A 84 22.79 3.13 24.24
CA ILE A 84 23.63 4.27 24.64
C ILE A 84 23.55 4.40 26.16
N PRO A 85 24.46 3.77 26.92
CA PRO A 85 24.46 3.93 28.37
C PRO A 85 24.99 5.32 28.76
N THR A 86 24.35 5.95 29.73
CA THR A 86 24.91 7.10 30.47
C THR A 86 25.22 6.66 31.88
N TYR A 87 26.47 6.81 32.31
CA TYR A 87 26.88 6.61 33.70
C TYR A 87 27.22 7.96 34.32
N LYS A 88 26.46 8.38 35.34
CA LYS A 88 26.82 9.50 36.22
C LYS A 88 27.26 8.91 37.56
N CYS A 89 28.51 9.12 37.96
CA CYS A 89 28.93 8.88 39.34
C CYS A 89 28.16 9.83 40.27
N PRO A 90 27.70 9.38 41.46
CA PRO A 90 27.22 10.30 42.49
C PRO A 90 28.35 11.26 42.88
N GLU A 91 28.07 12.57 42.91
CA GLU A 91 29.06 13.60 43.26
C GLU A 91 29.58 13.50 44.71
N ASN A 92 28.91 12.69 45.54
CA ASN A 92 29.09 12.65 46.98
C ASN A 92 30.09 11.59 47.48
N LEU A 93 30.90 11.00 46.58
CA LEU A 93 31.97 10.07 46.93
C LEU A 93 33.34 10.74 46.72
N LYS A 94 33.59 11.84 47.43
CA LYS A 94 34.91 12.46 47.62
C LYS A 94 35.32 12.35 49.08
#